data_AF-A0A7R9VS14-F1
#
_entry.id   AF-A0A7R9VS14-F1
#
_cell.length_a   1.000
_cell.length_b   1.000
_cell.length_c   1.000
_cell.angle_alpha   90.00
_cell.angle_beta   90.00
_cell.angle_gamma   90.00
#
_symmetry.space_group_name_H-M   'P 1'
#
loop_
_entity.id
_entity.type
_entity.pdbx_description
1 polymer ?
#
loop_
_entity_poly.entity_id
_entity_poly.type
_entity_poly.pdbx_seq_one_letter_code
_entity_poly.pdbx_strand_id
1 'polypeptide(L)'
;AEFLEAELMRGGLGLTVAVMYERALGTKSIWYGYIKSLPKREYVPLFWSDEELQLLQGTELEGCAEEDREVTADDYHEHVEPLAKKYGIAPERWRLEDFQVAASWVASRAFYVDAWHGT
;
A
#
# COMPACT_ATOMS: atom_id res chain seq x y z
N ALA A 1 13.84 6.38 1.37
CA ALA A 1 14.03 7.29 0.23
C ALA A 1 13.95 8.72 0.72
N GLU A 2 14.88 9.59 0.34
CA GLU A 2 15.01 10.98 0.86
C GLU A 2 13.71 11.81 0.68
N PHE A 3 12.92 11.54 -0.37
CA PHE A 3 11.65 12.21 -0.61
C PHE A 3 10.57 11.89 0.45
N LEU A 4 10.55 10.70 1.05
CA LEU A 4 9.55 10.34 2.06
C LEU A 4 9.72 11.19 3.33
N GLU A 5 10.98 11.49 3.68
CA GLU A 5 11.29 12.37 4.80
C GLU A 5 10.99 13.83 4.48
N ALA A 6 11.32 14.28 3.26
CA ALA A 6 11.04 15.64 2.80
C ALA A 6 9.54 15.96 2.76
N GLU A 7 8.69 14.97 2.47
CA GLU A 7 7.23 15.10 2.36
C GLU A 7 6.51 14.79 3.67
N LEU A 8 7.26 14.52 4.76
CA LEU A 8 6.72 14.14 6.06
C LEU A 8 5.74 12.96 6.00
N MET A 9 5.90 12.07 5.02
CA MET A 9 5.07 10.86 4.95
C MET A 9 5.46 9.92 6.09
N ARG A 10 4.48 9.62 6.94
CA ARG A 10 4.62 8.86 8.18
C ARG A 10 3.50 7.83 8.27
N GLY A 11 3.61 6.92 9.24
CA GLY A 11 2.58 5.92 9.50
C GLY A 11 2.37 4.95 8.33
N GLY A 12 1.14 4.43 8.23
CA GLY A 12 0.75 3.44 7.22
C GLY A 12 0.99 3.93 5.79
N LEU A 13 0.54 5.14 5.46
CA LEU A 13 0.71 5.73 4.12
C LEU A 13 2.19 5.82 3.73
N GLY A 14 3.04 6.37 4.61
CA GLY A 14 4.47 6.48 4.34
C GLY A 14 5.16 5.13 4.16
N LEU A 15 4.79 4.12 4.96
CA LEU A 15 5.31 2.77 4.80
C LEU A 15 4.84 2.13 3.49
N THR A 16 3.56 2.29 3.13
CA THR A 16 3.01 1.78 1.87
C THR A 16 3.74 2.37 0.66
N VAL A 17 3.97 3.69 0.64
CA VAL A 17 4.73 4.33 -0.45
C VAL A 17 6.19 3.86 -0.46
N ALA A 18 6.82 3.65 0.70
CA ALA A 18 8.17 3.09 0.76
C ALA A 18 8.25 1.68 0.15
N VAL A 19 7.31 0.80 0.49
CA VAL A 19 7.24 -0.56 -0.06
C VAL A 19 6.98 -0.53 -1.57
N MET A 20 6.05 0.33 -2.02
CA MET A 20 5.77 0.56 -3.44
C MET A 20 7.02 1.05 -4.18
N TYR A 21 7.78 1.97 -3.59
CA TYR A 21 9.05 2.47 -4.12
C TYR A 21 10.08 1.37 -4.32
N GLU A 22 10.37 0.63 -3.25
CA GLU A 22 11.38 -0.43 -3.27
C GLU A 22 10.98 -1.55 -4.23
N ARG A 23 9.68 -1.86 -4.35
CA ARG A 23 9.16 -2.79 -5.35
C ARG A 23 9.42 -2.30 -6.78
N ALA A 24 9.18 -1.02 -7.06
CA ALA A 24 9.40 -0.43 -8.38
C ALA A 24 10.87 -0.49 -8.82
N LEU A 25 11.81 -0.30 -7.88
CA LEU A 25 13.26 -0.39 -8.11
C LEU A 25 13.73 -1.78 -8.56
N GLY A 26 12.98 -2.85 -8.26
CA GLY A 26 13.35 -4.22 -8.61
C GLY A 26 14.71 -4.60 -8.03
N THR A 27 15.61 -5.15 -8.85
CA THR A 27 16.94 -5.62 -8.40
C THR A 27 17.85 -4.53 -7.86
N LYS A 28 17.50 -3.25 -8.03
CA LYS A 28 18.23 -2.11 -7.45
C LYS A 28 17.87 -1.87 -5.98
N SER A 29 16.77 -2.45 -5.50
CA SER A 29 16.38 -2.40 -4.09
C SER A 29 17.19 -3.40 -3.27
N ILE A 30 17.67 -2.97 -2.11
CA ILE A 30 18.27 -3.89 -1.11
C ILE A 30 17.23 -4.91 -0.59
N TRP A 31 15.95 -4.58 -0.68
CA TRP A 31 14.82 -5.40 -0.25
C TRP A 31 14.31 -6.33 -1.36
N TYR A 32 14.94 -6.33 -2.54
CA TYR A 32 14.47 -7.10 -3.69
C TYR A 32 14.21 -8.58 -3.37
N GLY A 33 15.13 -9.23 -2.65
CA GLY A 33 14.99 -10.63 -2.27
C GLY A 33 13.76 -10.88 -1.40
N TYR A 34 13.50 -10.00 -0.43
CA TYR A 34 12.33 -10.07 0.43
C TYR A 34 11.04 -9.81 -0.37
N ILE A 35 10.97 -8.69 -1.10
CA ILE A 35 9.77 -8.30 -1.88
C ILE A 35 9.44 -9.36 -2.93
N LYS A 36 10.45 -9.96 -3.58
CA LYS A 36 10.25 -11.05 -4.55
C LYS A 36 9.67 -12.32 -3.91
N SER A 37 9.92 -12.55 -2.62
CA SER A 37 9.38 -13.71 -1.89
C SER A 37 7.92 -13.54 -1.46
N LEU A 38 7.39 -12.31 -1.48
CA LEU A 38 6.00 -12.02 -1.16
C LEU A 38 5.06 -12.58 -2.25
N PRO A 39 3.82 -12.94 -1.89
CA PRO A 39 2.81 -13.26 -2.89
C PRO A 39 2.52 -12.02 -3.73
N LYS A 40 1.89 -12.21 -4.90
CA LYS A 40 1.56 -11.10 -5.83
C LYS A 40 0.78 -9.97 -5.15
N ARG A 41 -0.08 -10.31 -4.19
CA ARG A 41 -0.86 -9.46 -3.28
C ARG A 41 -1.37 -10.34 -2.14
N GLU A 42 -1.88 -9.72 -1.08
CA GLU A 42 -2.70 -10.46 -0.11
C GLU A 42 -4.13 -10.68 -0.57
N TYR A 43 -4.76 -11.69 0.02
CA TYR A 43 -6.15 -12.02 -0.20
C TYR A 43 -7.06 -11.30 0.81
N VAL A 44 -7.08 -9.97 0.72
CA VAL A 44 -7.96 -9.11 1.52
C VAL A 44 -9.20 -8.67 0.71
N PRO A 45 -10.34 -8.33 1.38
CA PRO A 45 -11.59 -7.93 0.71
C PRO A 45 -11.45 -6.80 -0.31
N LEU A 46 -10.44 -5.94 -0.16
CA LEU A 46 -10.08 -4.91 -1.14
C LEU A 46 -10.05 -5.43 -2.59
N PHE A 47 -9.65 -6.70 -2.80
CA PHE A 47 -9.50 -7.31 -4.13
C PHE A 47 -10.60 -8.30 -4.52
N TRP A 48 -11.65 -8.41 -3.73
CA TRP A 48 -12.76 -9.34 -4.02
C TRP A 48 -13.60 -8.82 -5.18
N SER A 49 -14.23 -9.70 -5.93
CA SER A 49 -15.28 -9.32 -6.88
C SER A 49 -16.52 -8.82 -6.14
N ASP A 50 -17.41 -8.10 -6.83
CA ASP A 50 -18.66 -7.63 -6.23
C ASP A 50 -19.52 -8.82 -5.77
N GLU A 51 -19.48 -9.94 -6.50
CA GLU A 51 -20.14 -11.19 -6.11
C GLU A 51 -19.57 -11.78 -4.81
N GLU A 52 -18.25 -11.72 -4.63
CA GLU A 52 -17.60 -12.16 -3.37
C GLU A 52 -17.94 -11.23 -2.21
N LEU A 53 -18.06 -9.92 -2.45
CA LEU A 53 -18.46 -8.96 -1.41
C LEU A 53 -19.90 -9.16 -0.94
N GLN A 54 -20.81 -9.65 -1.78
CA GLN A 54 -22.17 -10.03 -1.34
C GLN A 54 -22.16 -11.09 -0.23
N LEU A 55 -21.10 -11.88 -0.10
CA LEU A 55 -20.97 -12.86 0.99
C LEU A 55 -20.80 -12.21 2.38
N LEU A 56 -20.48 -10.91 2.42
CA LEU A 56 -20.35 -10.13 3.65
C LEU A 56 -21.66 -9.45 4.07
N GLN A 57 -22.72 -9.55 3.26
CA GLN A 57 -24.01 -8.94 3.58
C GLN A 57 -24.56 -9.43 4.92
N GLY A 58 -24.97 -8.49 5.78
CA GLY A 58 -25.46 -8.74 7.13
C GLY A 58 -24.37 -8.96 8.18
N THR A 59 -23.09 -8.83 7.81
CA THR A 59 -21.95 -8.85 8.74
C THR A 59 -21.50 -7.43 9.09
N GLU A 60 -20.66 -7.29 10.12
CA GLU A 60 -20.03 -6.01 10.46
C GLU A 60 -19.06 -5.49 9.38
N LEU A 61 -18.70 -6.33 8.40
CA LEU A 61 -17.82 -5.98 7.28
C LEU A 61 -18.59 -5.61 6.01
N GLU A 62 -19.93 -5.63 6.02
CA GLU A 62 -20.73 -5.17 4.89
C GLU A 62 -20.42 -3.69 4.59
N GLY A 63 -20.01 -3.38 3.36
CA GLY A 63 -19.66 -2.03 2.93
C GLY A 63 -18.24 -1.58 3.28
N CYS A 64 -17.57 -2.22 4.25
CA CYS A 64 -16.23 -1.81 4.66
C CYS A 64 -15.18 -1.97 3.55
N ALA A 65 -15.31 -3.01 2.71
CA ALA A 65 -14.36 -3.23 1.62
C ALA A 65 -14.48 -2.17 0.52
N GLU A 66 -15.70 -1.71 0.27
CA GLU A 66 -16.02 -0.63 -0.66
C GLU A 66 -15.48 0.71 -0.13
N GLU A 67 -15.71 1.02 1.14
CA GLU A 67 -15.13 2.19 1.81
C GLU A 67 -13.60 2.17 1.76
N ASP A 68 -12.98 1.01 2.05
CA ASP A 68 -11.53 0.84 1.96
C ASP A 68 -10.99 1.09 0.53
N ARG A 69 -11.75 0.72 -0.51
CA ARG A 69 -11.37 1.00 -1.91
C ARG A 69 -11.38 2.49 -2.21
N GLU A 70 -12.42 3.20 -1.75
CA GLU A 70 -12.56 4.64 -1.93
C GLU A 70 -11.42 5.38 -1.22
N VAL A 71 -11.22 5.10 0.07
CA VAL A 71 -10.15 5.72 0.87
C VAL A 71 -8.77 5.43 0.28
N THR A 72 -8.50 4.19 -0.14
CA THR A 72 -7.22 3.83 -0.76
C THR A 72 -7.00 4.56 -2.09
N ALA A 73 -8.06 4.76 -2.87
CA ALA A 73 -7.99 5.51 -4.13
C ALA A 73 -7.75 7.00 -3.89
N ASP A 74 -8.44 7.59 -2.92
CA ASP A 74 -8.28 8.99 -2.53
C ASP A 74 -6.84 9.25 -2.03
N ASP A 75 -6.32 8.44 -1.12
CA ASP A 75 -4.92 8.52 -0.65
C ASP A 75 -3.93 8.49 -1.82
N TYR A 76 -4.17 7.61 -2.79
CA TYR A 76 -3.31 7.51 -3.96
C TYR A 76 -3.38 8.78 -4.82
N HIS A 77 -4.58 9.28 -5.13
CA HIS A 77 -4.76 10.43 -6.01
C HIS A 77 -4.34 11.76 -5.35
N GLU A 78 -4.57 11.93 -4.06
CA GLU A 78 -4.26 13.16 -3.33
C GLU A 78 -2.78 13.24 -2.91
N HIS A 79 -2.14 12.10 -2.63
CA HIS A 79 -0.80 12.08 -2.06
C HIS A 79 0.23 11.35 -2.92
N VAL A 80 -0.07 10.15 -3.41
CA VAL A 80 0.94 9.28 -4.04
C VAL A 80 1.24 9.68 -5.49
N GLU A 81 0.20 9.99 -6.27
CA GLU A 81 0.33 10.40 -7.67
C GLU A 81 1.06 11.75 -7.83
N PRO A 82 0.75 12.81 -7.04
CA PRO A 82 1.47 14.08 -7.12
C PRO A 82 2.97 13.93 -6.80
N LEU A 83 3.34 13.01 -5.91
CA LEU A 83 4.74 12.74 -5.58
C LEU A 83 5.51 12.15 -6.74
N ALA A 84 4.90 11.24 -7.51
CA ALA A 84 5.54 10.70 -8.71
C ALA A 84 5.86 11.81 -9.72
N LYS A 85 4.92 12.75 -9.89
CA LYS A 85 5.11 13.92 -10.77
C LYS A 85 6.22 14.84 -10.25
N LYS A 86 6.23 15.12 -8.94
CA LYS A 86 7.20 16.02 -8.29
C LYS A 86 8.64 15.50 -8.38
N TYR A 87 8.83 14.19 -8.18
CA TYR A 87 10.16 13.57 -8.11
C TYR A 87 10.57 12.81 -9.38
N GLY A 88 9.76 12.85 -10.43
CA GLY A 88 10.05 12.18 -11.71
C GLY A 88 10.13 10.65 -11.59
N ILE A 89 9.29 10.06 -10.73
CA ILE A 89 9.25 8.61 -10.51
C ILE A 89 8.52 7.95 -11.67
N ALA A 90 9.05 6.84 -12.18
CA ALA A 90 8.56 6.15 -13.36
C ALA A 90 7.08 5.70 -13.20
N PRO A 91 6.14 6.21 -14.03
CA PRO A 91 4.71 5.99 -13.83
C PRO A 91 4.26 4.55 -14.10
N GLU A 92 5.00 3.77 -14.88
CA GLU A 92 4.62 2.40 -15.27
C GLU A 92 4.49 1.42 -14.09
N ARG A 93 5.14 1.71 -12.96
CA ARG A 93 5.04 0.94 -11.71
C ARG A 93 4.54 1.79 -10.54
N TRP A 94 3.89 2.90 -10.87
CA TRP A 94 3.40 3.87 -9.91
C TRP A 94 1.90 4.11 -10.05
N ARG A 95 1.14 3.06 -10.35
CA ARG A 95 -0.31 3.12 -10.56
C ARG A 95 -1.05 2.78 -9.28
N LEU A 96 -2.37 3.03 -9.26
CA LEU A 96 -3.23 2.68 -8.14
C LEU A 96 -3.13 1.18 -7.78
N GLU A 97 -3.05 0.29 -8.76
CA GLU A 97 -2.93 -1.15 -8.49
C GLU A 97 -1.60 -1.50 -7.80
N ASP A 98 -0.53 -0.77 -8.12
CA ASP A 98 0.77 -0.97 -7.48
C ASP A 98 0.74 -0.50 -6.02
N PHE A 99 0.00 0.58 -5.74
CA PHE A 99 -0.27 1.07 -4.39
C PHE A 99 -1.13 0.11 -3.58
N GLN A 100 -2.25 -0.38 -4.15
CA GLN A 100 -3.13 -1.36 -3.50
C GLN A 100 -2.38 -2.65 -3.13
N VAL A 101 -1.50 -3.14 -4.01
CA VAL A 101 -0.66 -4.31 -3.70
C VAL A 101 0.25 -4.03 -2.50
N ALA A 102 0.95 -2.89 -2.50
CA ALA A 102 1.81 -2.50 -1.38
C ALA A 102 1.00 -2.36 -0.09
N ALA A 103 -0.17 -1.72 -0.15
CA ALA A 103 -1.07 -1.55 0.99
C ALA A 103 -1.50 -2.92 1.56
N SER A 104 -1.78 -3.89 0.70
CA SER A 104 -2.15 -5.25 1.11
C SER A 104 -1.04 -5.98 1.87
N TRP A 105 0.22 -5.77 1.48
CA TRP A 105 1.35 -6.33 2.20
C TRP A 105 1.57 -5.61 3.53
N VAL A 106 1.42 -4.29 3.56
CA VAL A 106 1.53 -3.49 4.80
C VAL A 106 0.44 -3.89 5.80
N ALA A 107 -0.82 -3.95 5.37
CA ALA A 107 -1.95 -4.30 6.24
C ALA A 107 -1.83 -5.69 6.89
N SER A 108 -1.13 -6.63 6.23
CA SER A 108 -0.99 -8.01 6.71
C SER A 108 0.33 -8.32 7.43
N ARG A 109 1.36 -7.48 7.27
CA ARG A 109 2.73 -7.79 7.74
C ARG A 109 3.43 -6.65 8.47
N ALA A 110 2.93 -5.43 8.41
CA ALA A 110 3.54 -4.33 9.13
C ALA A 110 3.36 -4.54 10.64
N PHE A 111 4.40 -4.23 11.39
CA PHE A 111 4.36 -4.24 12.84
C PHE A 111 4.24 -2.80 13.33
N TYR A 112 3.26 -2.55 14.20
CA TYR A 112 3.26 -1.35 15.01
C TYR A 112 4.18 -1.58 16.22
N VAL A 113 5.26 -0.79 16.30
CA VAL A 113 6.16 -0.80 17.45
C VAL A 113 5.72 0.33 18.37
N ASP A 114 5.19 -0.04 19.54
CA ASP A 114 4.81 0.93 20.55
C ASP A 114 6.03 1.46 21.33
N ALA A 115 5.78 2.44 22.20
CA ALA A 115 6.81 3.06 23.03
C ALA A 115 7.43 2.13 24.09
N TRP A 116 6.88 0.94 24.31
CA TRP A 116 7.30 0.00 25.36
C TRP A 116 8.19 -1.13 24.84
N HIS A 117 8.08 -1.45 23.54
CA HIS A 117 8.78 -2.58 22.91
C HIS A 117 9.84 -2.15 21.88
N GLY A 118 10.17 -0.85 21.81
CA GLY A 118 11.10 -0.27 20.83
C GLY A 118 12.51 0.05 21.33
N THR A 119 12.91 -0.43 22.51
CA THR A 119 14.24 -0.21 23.12
C THR A 119 15.24 -1.32 22.81
#